data_AF-A0A024WY83-F1
#
_entry.id   AF-A0A024WY83-F1
#
_cell.length_a   1.000
_cell.length_b   1.000
_cell.length_c   1.000
_cell.angle_alpha   90.00
_cell.angle_beta   90.00
_cell.angle_gamma   90.00
#
_symmetry.space_group_name_H-M   'P 1'
#
loop_
_entity.id
_entity.type
_entity.pdbx_description
1 polymer ?
#
loop_
_entity_poly.entity_id
_entity_poly.type
_entity_poly.pdbx_seq_one_letter_code
_entity_poly.pdbx_strand_id
1 'polypeptide(L)'
;MLYYGSYAVLSCASLAIQCEVIVMTIKDFKFCKNIKKRNIILLLSILFFISSFFISNSDSKHIIWFLNFTISENGRVFVSLLICIILGWFYNTEYQFKNLTTKSVLFFNITYWVLNIMVSITFNYLTYHVYVLYLCRILIFLISTIFALLVLKAEVYLNKGELEIFYNRTTYKNILYVLYIGNIETLRKELQRIISGNVFIGNISIVWSICIKYIGTSILLSAFIEFADGIFYSNEIKEKVKIIPKGWVFFSIFFWVFIMLLLFLFPFFTQTFEKYCAYDDHFVDFSILPSKPLKEVQNFNILSYFYEFKNIRKRRKKKTKKIRVD
;
A
#
# COMPACT_ATOMS: atom_id res chain seq x y z
N MET A 1 40.77 15.24 -4.02
CA MET A 1 40.89 13.83 -4.44
C MET A 1 40.17 12.88 -3.47
N LEU A 2 40.52 12.82 -2.17
CA LEU A 2 39.86 11.95 -1.18
C LEU A 2 38.34 12.14 -1.10
N TYR A 3 37.86 13.39 -1.03
CA TYR A 3 36.43 13.71 -1.01
C TYR A 3 35.69 13.09 -2.21
N TYR A 4 36.11 13.38 -3.44
CA TYR A 4 35.50 12.80 -4.65
C TYR A 4 35.61 11.28 -4.70
N GLY A 5 36.71 10.69 -4.21
CA GLY A 5 36.87 9.25 -4.06
C GLY A 5 35.82 8.65 -3.12
N SER A 6 35.60 9.27 -1.96
CA SER A 6 34.57 8.85 -0.99
C SER A 6 33.16 8.93 -1.60
N TYR A 7 32.84 9.99 -2.34
CA TYR A 7 31.55 10.10 -3.04
C TYR A 7 31.36 9.03 -4.10
N ALA A 8 32.40 8.72 -4.87
CA ALA A 8 32.35 7.66 -5.88
C ALA A 8 32.12 6.29 -5.23
N VAL A 9 32.82 5.98 -4.14
CA VAL A 9 32.65 4.72 -3.39
C VAL A 9 31.23 4.61 -2.83
N LEU A 10 30.71 5.66 -2.20
CA LEU A 10 29.36 5.66 -1.63
C LEU A 10 28.29 5.47 -2.72
N SER A 11 28.47 6.13 -3.87
CA SER A 11 27.56 6.02 -5.02
C SER A 11 27.60 4.63 -5.63
N CYS A 12 28.78 4.04 -5.81
CA CYS A 12 28.95 2.67 -6.29
C CYS A 12 28.33 1.65 -5.34
N ALA A 13 28.49 1.82 -4.03
CA ALA A 13 27.88 0.94 -3.03
C ALA A 13 26.34 1.02 -3.07
N SER A 14 25.78 2.22 -3.15
CA SER A 14 24.33 2.41 -3.27
C SER A 14 23.77 1.80 -4.56
N LEU A 15 24.45 2.02 -5.68
CA LEU A 15 24.09 1.43 -6.98
C LEU A 15 24.15 -0.09 -6.94
N ALA A 16 25.19 -0.68 -6.32
CA ALA A 16 25.32 -2.12 -6.20
C ALA A 16 24.14 -2.75 -5.44
N ILE A 17 23.72 -2.12 -4.32
CA ILE A 17 22.55 -2.56 -3.55
C ILE A 17 21.28 -2.48 -4.41
N GLN A 18 21.06 -1.36 -5.11
CA GLN A 18 19.88 -1.18 -5.98
C GLN A 18 19.85 -2.21 -7.12
N CYS A 19 20.98 -2.45 -7.78
CA CYS A 19 21.12 -3.47 -8.81
C CYS A 19 20.84 -4.87 -8.27
N GLU A 20 21.32 -5.20 -7.07
CA GLU A 20 21.06 -6.51 -6.46
C GLU A 20 19.56 -6.70 -6.17
N VAL A 21 18.88 -5.68 -5.63
CA VAL A 21 17.42 -5.71 -5.41
C VAL A 21 16.66 -5.91 -6.73
N ILE A 22 17.05 -5.21 -7.80
CA ILE A 22 16.44 -5.38 -9.13
C ILE A 22 16.68 -6.81 -9.66
N VAL A 23 17.91 -7.32 -9.54
CA VAL A 23 18.25 -8.66 -10.04
C VAL A 23 17.51 -9.74 -9.26
N MET A 24 17.39 -9.61 -7.94
CA MET A 24 16.63 -10.56 -7.11
C MET A 24 15.15 -10.53 -7.47
N THR A 25 14.53 -9.35 -7.57
CA THR A 25 13.10 -9.23 -7.96
C THR A 25 12.84 -9.76 -9.37
N ILE A 26 13.75 -9.56 -10.33
CA ILE A 26 13.63 -10.14 -11.68
C ILE A 26 13.72 -11.67 -11.64
N LYS A 27 14.64 -12.22 -10.83
CA LYS A 27 14.83 -13.68 -10.70
C LYS A 27 13.66 -14.37 -10.02
N ASP A 28 12.93 -13.67 -9.16
CA ASP A 28 11.71 -14.18 -8.53
C ASP A 28 10.58 -14.40 -9.53
N PHE A 29 10.70 -13.90 -10.77
CA PHE A 29 9.76 -14.24 -11.83
C PHE A 29 10.04 -15.61 -12.45
N LYS A 30 8.96 -16.38 -12.66
CA LYS A 30 9.00 -17.73 -13.26
C LYS A 30 9.71 -17.78 -14.62
N PHE A 31 9.57 -16.74 -15.44
CA PHE A 31 10.20 -16.66 -16.77
C PHE A 31 11.72 -16.43 -16.74
N CYS A 32 12.28 -15.95 -15.62
CA CYS A 32 13.72 -15.68 -15.49
C CYS A 32 14.50 -16.83 -14.83
N LYS A 33 13.85 -17.94 -14.45
CA LYS A 33 14.46 -19.06 -13.71
C LYS A 33 15.73 -19.62 -14.36
N ASN A 34 15.71 -19.78 -15.68
CA ASN A 34 16.80 -20.41 -16.43
C ASN A 34 17.87 -19.40 -16.87
N ILE A 35 17.65 -18.12 -16.64
CA ILE A 35 18.59 -17.07 -17.04
C ILE A 35 19.64 -16.95 -15.94
N LYS A 36 20.91 -17.15 -16.31
CA LYS A 36 22.04 -16.96 -15.37
C LYS A 36 22.05 -15.52 -14.86
N LYS A 37 22.26 -15.34 -13.55
CA LYS A 37 22.37 -14.01 -12.89
C LYS A 37 23.28 -13.05 -13.65
N ARG A 38 24.41 -13.56 -14.15
CA ARG A 38 25.37 -12.80 -14.97
C ARG A 38 24.74 -12.16 -16.21
N ASN A 39 23.85 -12.87 -16.91
CA ASN A 39 23.23 -12.37 -18.13
C ASN A 39 22.23 -11.25 -17.83
N ILE A 40 21.51 -11.34 -16.72
CA ILE A 40 20.60 -10.29 -16.25
C ILE A 40 21.39 -9.03 -15.91
N ILE A 41 22.49 -9.16 -15.16
CA ILE A 41 23.37 -8.04 -14.82
C ILE A 41 23.94 -7.40 -16.08
N LEU A 42 24.43 -8.20 -17.02
CA LEU A 42 25.02 -7.70 -18.26
C LEU A 42 24.00 -6.93 -19.11
N LEU A 43 22.77 -7.46 -19.23
CA LEU A 43 21.67 -6.77 -19.91
C LEU A 43 21.33 -5.43 -19.23
N LEU A 44 21.23 -5.42 -17.90
CA LEU A 44 20.92 -4.24 -17.11
C LEU A 44 22.02 -3.17 -17.27
N SER A 45 23.29 -3.57 -17.22
CA SER A 45 24.43 -2.67 -17.41
C SER A 45 24.46 -2.06 -18.81
N ILE A 46 24.19 -2.86 -19.85
CA ILE A 46 24.08 -2.35 -21.23
C ILE A 46 22.92 -1.34 -21.34
N LEU A 47 21.77 -1.66 -20.74
CA LEU A 47 20.61 -0.78 -20.76
C LEU A 47 20.89 0.55 -20.03
N PHE A 48 21.54 0.51 -18.87
CA PHE A 48 21.93 1.72 -18.14
C PHE A 48 22.96 2.54 -18.90
N PHE A 49 23.95 1.89 -19.53
CA PHE A 49 24.94 2.56 -20.35
C PHE A 49 24.29 3.30 -21.55
N ILE A 50 23.39 2.63 -22.26
CA ILE A 50 22.64 3.26 -23.37
C ILE A 50 21.77 4.42 -22.84
N SER A 51 21.09 4.22 -21.71
CA SER A 51 20.25 5.26 -21.09
C SER A 51 21.07 6.50 -20.67
N SER A 52 22.32 6.32 -20.23
CA SER A 52 23.21 7.43 -19.87
C SER A 52 23.53 8.34 -21.06
N PHE A 53 23.62 7.82 -22.29
CA PHE A 53 23.83 8.65 -23.47
C PHE A 53 22.68 9.62 -23.71
N PHE A 54 21.43 9.18 -23.51
CA PHE A 54 20.26 10.05 -23.66
C PHE A 54 20.23 11.19 -22.63
N ILE A 55 20.88 11.01 -21.49
CA ILE A 55 20.93 12.01 -20.41
C ILE A 55 22.14 12.94 -20.57
N SER A 56 23.21 12.51 -21.24
CA SER A 56 24.49 13.22 -21.39
C SER A 56 24.49 14.41 -22.38
N ASN A 57 23.39 15.17 -22.46
CA ASN A 57 23.31 16.39 -23.26
C ASN A 57 23.66 17.64 -22.43
N SER A 58 23.75 18.81 -23.08
CA SER A 58 24.01 20.11 -22.44
C SER A 58 23.06 20.42 -21.27
N ASP A 59 21.81 19.95 -21.36
CA ASP A 59 20.76 20.17 -20.34
C ASP A 59 20.69 19.05 -19.29
N SER A 60 21.70 18.17 -19.23
CA SER A 60 21.74 16.99 -18.33
C SER A 60 21.37 17.32 -16.89
N LYS A 61 21.86 18.43 -16.34
CA LYS A 61 21.56 18.86 -14.96
C LYS A 61 20.06 19.11 -14.75
N HIS A 62 19.39 19.75 -15.69
CA HIS A 62 17.96 20.05 -15.61
C HIS A 62 17.11 18.79 -15.79
N ILE A 63 17.52 17.91 -16.71
CA ILE A 63 16.87 16.61 -16.96
C ILE A 63 16.98 15.71 -15.72
N ILE A 64 18.19 15.57 -15.15
CA ILE A 64 18.43 14.74 -13.96
C ILE A 64 17.63 15.27 -12.77
N TRP A 65 17.64 16.60 -12.56
CA TRP A 65 16.84 17.21 -11.50
C TRP A 65 15.35 16.92 -11.69
N PHE A 66 14.83 17.07 -12.91
CA PHE A 66 13.42 16.80 -13.22
C PHE A 66 13.02 15.34 -13.02
N LEU A 67 13.85 14.39 -13.47
CA LEU A 67 13.58 12.96 -13.30
C LEU A 67 13.70 12.54 -11.83
N ASN A 68 14.67 13.09 -11.10
CA ASN A 68 14.78 12.82 -9.66
C ASN A 68 13.55 13.34 -8.92
N PHE A 69 13.11 14.55 -9.22
CA PHE A 69 11.93 15.14 -8.61
C PHE A 69 10.63 14.42 -9.02
N THR A 70 10.41 14.15 -10.31
CA THR A 70 9.13 13.60 -10.80
C THR A 70 8.99 12.09 -10.70
N ILE A 71 10.09 11.32 -10.76
CA ILE A 71 10.04 9.86 -10.72
C ILE A 71 10.57 9.33 -9.38
N SER A 72 11.76 9.75 -8.94
CA SER A 72 12.40 9.18 -7.75
C SER A 72 11.72 9.61 -6.45
N GLU A 73 11.56 10.91 -6.21
CA GLU A 73 10.98 11.41 -4.96
C GLU A 73 9.52 10.97 -4.78
N ASN A 74 8.68 11.11 -5.82
CA ASN A 74 7.27 10.70 -5.70
C ASN A 74 7.10 9.21 -5.83
N GLY A 75 8.00 8.53 -6.54
CA GLY A 75 8.06 7.07 -6.50
C GLY A 75 8.22 6.58 -5.07
N ARG A 76 9.09 7.20 -4.27
CA ARG A 76 9.25 6.85 -2.84
C ARG A 76 7.99 7.14 -2.04
N VAL A 77 7.42 8.35 -2.14
CA VAL A 77 6.20 8.72 -1.42
C VAL A 77 5.05 7.77 -1.79
N PHE A 78 4.89 7.47 -3.07
CA PHE A 78 3.84 6.61 -3.59
C PHE A 78 4.01 5.15 -3.17
N VAL A 79 5.20 4.58 -3.28
CA VAL A 79 5.48 3.21 -2.84
C VAL A 79 5.30 3.09 -1.33
N SER A 80 5.78 4.05 -0.54
CA SER A 80 5.55 4.08 0.91
C SER A 80 4.06 4.17 1.25
N LEU A 81 3.29 5.01 0.52
CA LEU A 81 1.84 5.12 0.70
C LEU A 81 1.15 3.78 0.40
N LEU A 82 1.51 3.13 -0.71
CA LEU A 82 0.98 1.82 -1.07
C LEU A 82 1.29 0.75 -0.03
N ILE A 83 2.52 0.70 0.49
CA ILE A 83 2.89 -0.22 1.57
C ILE A 83 2.03 0.03 2.81
N CYS A 84 1.85 1.29 3.21
CA CYS A 84 1.00 1.64 4.36
C CYS A 84 -0.48 1.30 4.13
N ILE A 85 -0.99 1.42 2.91
CA ILE A 85 -2.36 1.03 2.57
C ILE A 85 -2.51 -0.50 2.59
N ILE A 86 -1.60 -1.21 1.92
CA ILE A 86 -1.64 -2.68 1.81
C ILE A 86 -1.47 -3.32 3.17
N LEU A 87 -0.41 -2.99 3.91
CA LEU A 87 -0.17 -3.54 5.24
C LEU A 87 -1.16 -3.00 6.26
N GLY A 88 -1.51 -1.71 6.17
CA GLY A 88 -2.28 -1.05 7.21
C GLY A 88 -3.78 -1.30 7.13
N TRP A 89 -4.32 -1.44 5.93
CA TRP A 89 -5.76 -1.48 5.69
C TRP A 89 -6.24 -2.77 5.02
N PHE A 90 -5.43 -3.39 4.17
CA PHE A 90 -5.84 -4.59 3.44
C PHE A 90 -5.35 -5.91 4.06
N TYR A 91 -4.17 -5.92 4.70
CA TYR A 91 -3.64 -7.10 5.37
C TYR A 91 -4.62 -7.64 6.41
N ASN A 92 -4.87 -8.95 6.41
CA ASN A 92 -5.73 -9.68 7.35
C ASN A 92 -7.08 -8.98 7.70
N THR A 93 -7.72 -8.38 6.70
CA THR A 93 -9.08 -7.81 6.84
C THR A 93 -10.11 -8.86 7.20
N GLU A 94 -9.89 -10.12 6.82
CA GLU A 94 -10.73 -11.26 7.19
C GLU A 94 -10.84 -11.45 8.71
N TYR A 95 -9.77 -11.16 9.48
CA TYR A 95 -9.84 -11.18 10.93
C TYR A 95 -10.81 -10.13 11.49
N GLN A 96 -10.88 -8.95 10.88
CA GLN A 96 -11.85 -7.92 11.26
C GLN A 96 -13.28 -8.34 10.89
N PHE A 97 -13.45 -8.97 9.72
CA PHE A 97 -14.75 -9.48 9.29
C PHE A 97 -15.29 -10.60 10.18
N LYS A 98 -14.42 -11.52 10.63
CA LYS A 98 -14.78 -12.63 11.53
C LYS A 98 -15.16 -12.15 12.93
N ASN A 99 -14.55 -11.06 13.41
CA ASN A 99 -14.74 -10.54 14.78
C ASN A 99 -15.74 -9.38 14.89
N LEU A 100 -16.29 -8.89 13.79
CA LEU A 100 -17.33 -7.85 13.79
C LEU A 100 -18.39 -8.24 12.75
N THR A 101 -18.63 -7.38 11.76
CA THR A 101 -19.41 -7.69 10.57
C THR A 101 -18.73 -7.08 9.36
N THR A 102 -18.86 -7.74 8.21
CA THR A 102 -18.28 -7.26 6.94
C THR A 102 -18.76 -5.85 6.60
N LYS A 103 -20.05 -5.56 6.80
CA LYS A 103 -20.62 -4.24 6.50
C LYS A 103 -20.06 -3.16 7.41
N SER A 104 -19.98 -3.39 8.72
CA SER A 104 -19.48 -2.38 9.65
C SER A 104 -18.03 -1.99 9.32
N VAL A 105 -17.17 -2.98 9.07
CA VAL A 105 -15.76 -2.75 8.72
C VAL A 105 -15.61 -2.06 7.36
N LEU A 106 -16.40 -2.46 6.35
CA LEU A 106 -16.38 -1.80 5.03
C LEU A 106 -16.85 -0.35 5.10
N PHE A 107 -17.93 -0.07 5.83
CA PHE A 107 -18.41 1.30 5.99
C PHE A 107 -17.39 2.16 6.74
N PHE A 108 -16.72 1.64 7.77
CA PHE A 108 -15.62 2.33 8.44
C PHE A 108 -14.51 2.70 7.44
N ASN A 109 -14.03 1.72 6.66
CA ASN A 109 -12.94 1.94 5.71
C ASN A 109 -13.33 2.94 4.61
N ILE A 110 -14.52 2.80 4.02
CA ILE A 110 -14.99 3.68 2.95
C ILE A 110 -15.16 5.11 3.46
N THR A 111 -15.85 5.29 4.59
CA THR A 111 -16.08 6.62 5.17
C THR A 111 -14.76 7.28 5.55
N TYR A 112 -13.83 6.54 6.16
CA TYR A 112 -12.50 7.05 6.50
C TYR A 112 -11.73 7.51 5.26
N TRP A 113 -11.61 6.67 4.23
CA TRP A 113 -10.81 6.99 3.05
C TRP A 113 -11.44 8.10 2.20
N VAL A 114 -12.76 8.08 2.00
CA VAL A 114 -13.46 9.13 1.26
C VAL A 114 -13.25 10.48 1.94
N LEU A 115 -13.49 10.56 3.25
CA LEU A 115 -13.29 11.81 3.98
C LEU A 115 -11.82 12.25 4.00
N ASN A 116 -10.87 11.32 4.17
CA ASN A 116 -9.45 11.65 4.21
C ASN A 116 -8.93 12.16 2.85
N ILE A 117 -9.38 11.58 1.73
CA ILE A 117 -9.08 12.07 0.39
C ILE A 117 -9.72 13.45 0.17
N MET A 118 -11.01 13.60 0.50
CA MET A 118 -11.71 14.88 0.32
C MET A 118 -11.05 16.01 1.13
N VAL A 119 -10.70 15.76 2.39
CA VAL A 119 -10.00 16.74 3.23
C VAL A 119 -8.60 17.02 2.69
N SER A 120 -7.85 16.01 2.26
CA SER A 120 -6.50 16.21 1.74
C SER A 120 -6.49 17.01 0.42
N ILE A 121 -7.50 16.85 -0.44
CA ILE A 121 -7.67 17.69 -1.65
C ILE A 121 -8.06 19.11 -1.25
N THR A 122 -9.07 19.26 -0.39
CA THR A 122 -9.63 20.59 -0.05
C THR A 122 -8.59 21.45 0.68
N PHE A 123 -7.85 20.86 1.62
CA PHE A 123 -6.87 21.60 2.43
C PHE A 123 -5.62 22.00 1.65
N ASN A 124 -5.34 21.41 0.49
CA ASN A 124 -4.19 21.83 -0.33
C ASN A 124 -4.33 23.28 -0.83
N TYR A 125 -5.54 23.84 -0.80
CA TYR A 125 -5.85 25.19 -1.26
C TYR A 125 -5.97 26.22 -0.13
N LEU A 126 -5.83 25.81 1.14
CA LEU A 126 -5.97 26.70 2.29
C LEU A 126 -4.65 26.83 3.06
N THR A 127 -4.27 28.07 3.37
CA THR A 127 -3.08 28.41 4.16
C THR A 127 -3.29 28.11 5.64
N TYR A 128 -3.53 26.85 5.99
CA TYR A 128 -3.64 26.42 7.38
C TYR A 128 -2.36 25.72 7.86
N HIS A 129 -2.04 25.90 9.13
CA HIS A 129 -0.97 25.15 9.77
C HIS A 129 -1.28 23.65 9.78
N VAL A 130 -0.23 22.83 9.64
CA VAL A 130 -0.27 21.36 9.61
C VAL A 130 -1.09 20.76 10.77
N TYR A 131 -1.13 21.41 11.94
CA TYR A 131 -1.93 21.00 13.09
C TYR A 131 -3.44 20.94 12.83
N VAL A 132 -3.99 21.85 12.03
CA VAL A 132 -5.42 21.87 11.69
C VAL A 132 -5.79 20.60 10.92
N LEU A 133 -4.91 20.17 10.03
CA LEU A 133 -5.10 18.99 9.21
C LEU A 133 -5.10 17.71 10.07
N TYR A 134 -4.28 17.64 11.12
CA TYR A 134 -4.35 16.54 12.10
C TYR A 134 -5.62 16.55 12.93
N LEU A 135 -6.12 17.73 13.35
CA LEU A 135 -7.40 17.85 14.05
C LEU A 135 -8.56 17.38 13.17
N CYS A 136 -8.59 17.80 11.90
CA CYS A 136 -9.57 17.31 10.93
C CYS A 136 -9.50 15.79 10.78
N ARG A 137 -8.31 15.20 10.77
CA ARG A 137 -8.15 13.73 10.68
C ARG A 137 -8.64 12.98 11.90
N ILE A 138 -8.49 13.54 13.10
CA ILE A 138 -9.12 13.00 14.32
C ILE A 138 -10.65 13.06 14.20
N LEU A 139 -11.21 14.16 13.67
CA LEU A 139 -12.65 14.26 13.42
C LEU A 139 -13.14 13.24 12.39
N ILE A 140 -12.42 13.05 11.28
CA ILE A 140 -12.72 12.01 10.27
C ILE A 140 -12.75 10.63 10.93
N PHE A 141 -11.78 10.34 11.78
CA PHE A 141 -11.71 9.08 12.50
C PHE A 141 -12.93 8.87 13.40
N LEU A 142 -13.32 9.89 14.18
CA LEU A 142 -14.53 9.84 15.03
C LEU A 142 -15.82 9.65 14.22
N ILE A 143 -15.98 10.40 13.13
CA ILE A 143 -17.14 10.28 12.24
C ILE A 143 -17.23 8.87 11.66
N SER A 144 -16.11 8.33 11.17
CA SER A 144 -16.04 6.98 10.59
C SER A 144 -16.43 5.91 11.61
N THR A 145 -15.99 6.07 12.87
CA THR A 145 -16.38 5.17 13.98
C THR A 145 -17.87 5.24 14.27
N ILE A 146 -18.47 6.44 14.30
CA ILE A 146 -19.91 6.60 14.53
C ILE A 146 -20.70 5.88 13.44
N PHE A 147 -20.34 6.05 12.16
CA PHE A 147 -20.98 5.34 11.06
C PHE A 147 -20.84 3.82 11.19
N ALA A 148 -19.66 3.32 11.54
CA ALA A 148 -19.43 1.89 11.73
C ALA A 148 -20.30 1.28 12.83
N LEU A 149 -20.48 2.01 13.95
CA LEU A 149 -21.31 1.60 15.08
C LEU A 149 -22.80 1.66 14.77
N LEU A 150 -23.26 2.68 14.03
CA LEU A 150 -24.64 2.78 13.58
C LEU A 150 -25.01 1.63 12.65
N VAL A 151 -24.13 1.29 11.71
CA VAL A 151 -24.30 0.14 10.81
C VAL A 151 -24.33 -1.17 11.60
N LEU A 152 -23.44 -1.33 12.59
CA LEU A 152 -23.42 -2.50 13.46
C LEU A 152 -24.74 -2.65 14.23
N LYS A 153 -25.23 -1.57 14.84
CA LYS A 153 -26.52 -1.58 15.57
C LYS A 153 -27.70 -1.89 14.65
N ALA A 154 -27.74 -1.30 13.46
CA ALA A 154 -28.78 -1.59 12.48
C ALA A 154 -28.75 -3.07 12.04
N GLU A 155 -27.56 -3.66 11.90
CA GLU A 155 -27.40 -5.05 11.50
C GLU A 155 -27.81 -6.03 12.60
N VAL A 156 -27.54 -5.71 13.86
CA VAL A 156 -28.03 -6.48 15.02
C VAL A 156 -29.55 -6.43 15.10
N TYR A 157 -30.16 -5.25 14.88
CA TYR A 157 -31.61 -5.10 14.90
C TYR A 157 -32.32 -5.89 13.80
N LEU A 158 -31.71 -5.98 12.61
CA LEU A 158 -32.29 -6.64 11.44
C LEU A 158 -32.12 -8.17 11.43
N ASN A 159 -30.99 -8.68 11.92
CA ASN A 159 -30.62 -10.11 11.83
C ASN A 159 -30.81 -10.87 13.15
N LYS A 160 -31.76 -10.44 14.01
CA LYS A 160 -32.04 -10.96 15.36
C LYS A 160 -31.69 -12.45 15.57
N GLY A 161 -31.11 -12.78 16.73
CA GLY A 161 -30.66 -14.13 17.08
C GLY A 161 -29.19 -14.18 17.48
N GLU A 162 -28.36 -14.92 16.73
CA GLU A 162 -26.93 -15.12 17.04
C GLU A 162 -26.12 -13.82 17.10
N LEU A 163 -26.46 -12.83 16.27
CA LEU A 163 -25.76 -11.54 16.22
C LEU A 163 -25.99 -10.68 17.48
N GLU A 164 -27.15 -10.84 18.12
CA GLU A 164 -27.54 -10.11 19.33
C GLU A 164 -26.82 -10.66 20.56
N ILE A 165 -26.70 -11.99 20.63
CA ILE A 165 -25.89 -12.69 21.64
C ILE A 165 -24.41 -12.32 21.49
N PHE A 166 -23.91 -12.25 20.25
CA PHE A 166 -22.56 -11.81 19.95
C PHE A 166 -22.31 -10.36 20.40
N TYR A 167 -23.18 -9.44 20.00
CA TYR A 167 -23.07 -8.02 20.34
C TYR A 167 -23.09 -7.79 21.86
N ASN A 168 -23.98 -8.48 22.58
CA ASN A 168 -24.08 -8.37 24.03
C ASN A 168 -22.88 -8.96 24.79
N ARG A 169 -22.14 -9.90 24.19
CA ARG A 169 -20.88 -10.43 24.76
C ARG A 169 -19.66 -9.55 24.46
N THR A 170 -19.69 -8.78 23.37
CA THR A 170 -18.57 -7.91 23.00
C THR A 170 -18.61 -6.57 23.73
N THR A 171 -17.52 -6.24 24.44
CA THR A 171 -17.37 -4.92 25.05
C THR A 171 -17.06 -3.86 23.98
N TYR A 172 -17.50 -2.62 24.23
CA TYR A 172 -17.22 -1.48 23.34
C TYR A 172 -15.71 -1.30 23.07
N LYS A 173 -14.87 -1.55 24.09
CA LYS A 173 -13.41 -1.53 23.98
C LYS A 173 -12.90 -2.54 22.95
N ASN A 174 -13.45 -3.75 22.92
CA ASN A 174 -13.07 -4.78 21.96
C ASN A 174 -13.52 -4.42 20.55
N ILE A 175 -14.72 -3.86 20.40
CA ILE A 175 -15.24 -3.41 19.09
C ILE A 175 -14.31 -2.36 18.48
N LEU A 176 -13.96 -1.33 19.26
CA LEU A 176 -13.04 -0.28 18.82
C LEU A 176 -11.64 -0.84 18.52
N TYR A 177 -11.13 -1.73 19.36
CA TYR A 177 -9.82 -2.34 19.13
C TYR A 177 -9.76 -3.13 17.82
N VAL A 178 -10.80 -3.93 17.54
CA VAL A 178 -10.89 -4.71 16.30
C VAL A 178 -11.03 -3.79 15.07
N LEU A 179 -11.89 -2.77 15.13
CA LEU A 179 -12.03 -1.76 14.05
C LEU A 179 -10.69 -1.07 13.77
N TYR A 180 -10.01 -0.63 14.83
CA TYR A 180 -8.88 0.27 14.68
C TYR A 180 -7.59 -0.44 14.32
N ILE A 181 -7.22 -1.52 15.02
CA ILE A 181 -5.88 -2.12 14.90
C ILE A 181 -5.96 -3.64 14.66
N GLY A 182 -7.14 -4.25 14.73
CA GLY A 182 -7.31 -5.71 14.68
C GLY A 182 -6.59 -6.42 13.53
N ASN A 183 -6.51 -5.79 12.36
CA ASN A 183 -5.85 -6.33 11.18
C ASN A 183 -4.31 -6.27 11.23
N ILE A 184 -3.73 -5.16 11.67
CA ILE A 184 -2.28 -5.00 11.81
C ILE A 184 -1.78 -5.70 13.07
N GLU A 185 -2.61 -5.85 14.09
CA GLU A 185 -2.18 -6.45 15.35
C GLU A 185 -1.69 -7.89 15.17
N THR A 186 -2.31 -8.66 14.29
CA THR A 186 -1.82 -9.97 13.89
C THR A 186 -0.43 -9.91 13.27
N LEU A 187 -0.21 -8.97 12.34
CA LEU A 187 1.12 -8.75 11.74
C LEU A 187 2.14 -8.30 12.79
N ARG A 188 1.77 -7.40 13.68
CA ARG A 188 2.62 -6.90 14.77
C ARG A 188 3.10 -8.05 15.65
N LYS A 189 2.19 -8.96 16.03
CA LYS A 189 2.51 -10.14 16.85
C LYS A 189 3.40 -11.13 16.10
N GLU A 190 3.17 -11.33 14.80
CA GLU A 190 4.03 -12.18 13.96
C GLU A 190 5.44 -11.61 13.80
N LEU A 191 5.57 -10.31 13.54
CA LEU A 191 6.86 -9.62 13.46
C LEU A 191 7.57 -9.61 14.81
N GLN A 192 6.83 -9.38 15.90
CA GLN A 192 7.37 -9.45 17.25
C GLN A 192 7.94 -10.85 17.50
N ARG A 193 7.24 -11.92 17.09
CA ARG A 193 7.71 -13.32 17.20
C ARG A 193 8.99 -13.58 16.40
N ILE A 194 9.13 -13.01 15.20
CA ILE A 194 10.31 -13.21 14.34
C ILE A 194 11.53 -12.45 14.88
N ILE A 195 11.32 -11.23 15.39
CA ILE A 195 12.40 -10.34 15.84
C ILE A 195 12.83 -10.66 17.28
N SER A 196 11.94 -11.19 18.13
CA SER A 196 12.20 -11.41 19.56
C SER A 196 13.13 -12.59 19.91
N GLY A 197 14.10 -12.90 19.05
CA GLY A 197 15.20 -13.81 19.40
C GLY A 197 16.09 -13.31 20.54
N ASN A 198 15.95 -12.03 20.94
CA ASN A 198 16.61 -11.46 22.11
C ASN A 198 15.65 -10.56 22.91
N VAL A 199 15.54 -10.83 24.21
CA VAL A 199 14.67 -10.16 25.19
C VAL A 199 14.97 -8.65 25.34
N PHE A 200 16.12 -8.17 24.83
CA PHE A 200 16.58 -6.79 24.96
C PHE A 200 16.25 -5.88 23.77
N ILE A 201 15.83 -6.40 22.60
CA ILE A 201 15.40 -5.58 21.45
C ILE A 201 13.87 -5.66 21.38
N GLY A 202 13.28 -4.89 22.30
CA GLY A 202 11.89 -5.02 22.75
C GLY A 202 10.80 -4.77 21.71
N ASN A 203 9.73 -5.56 21.87
CA ASN A 203 8.32 -5.33 21.55
C ASN A 203 8.04 -4.21 20.53
N ILE A 204 7.79 -4.58 19.26
CA ILE A 204 7.07 -3.70 18.33
C ILE A 204 5.76 -3.29 19.03
N SER A 205 5.63 -2.02 19.40
CA SER A 205 4.52 -1.54 20.22
C SER A 205 3.26 -1.32 19.38
N ILE A 206 2.12 -1.15 20.04
CA ILE A 206 0.86 -0.77 19.38
C ILE A 206 1.01 0.56 18.62
N VAL A 207 1.92 1.44 19.06
CA VAL A 207 2.25 2.69 18.38
C VAL A 207 2.73 2.45 16.95
N TRP A 208 3.49 1.38 16.70
CA TRP A 208 3.91 1.01 15.33
C TRP A 208 2.71 0.74 14.42
N SER A 209 1.71 0.02 14.91
CA SER A 209 0.48 -0.25 14.15
C SER A 209 -0.30 1.03 13.86
N ILE A 210 -0.37 1.94 14.84
CA ILE A 210 -0.99 3.27 14.67
C ILE A 210 -0.21 4.08 13.63
N CYS A 211 1.13 4.05 13.69
CA CYS A 211 1.99 4.74 12.75
C CYS A 211 1.76 4.24 11.32
N ILE A 212 1.74 2.93 11.08
CA ILE A 212 1.54 2.39 9.73
C ILE A 212 0.14 2.69 9.21
N LYS A 213 -0.89 2.46 10.04
CA LYS A 213 -2.28 2.56 9.58
C LYS A 213 -2.74 3.99 9.36
N TYR A 214 -2.40 4.87 10.30
CA TYR A 214 -3.01 6.19 10.40
C TYR A 214 -2.01 7.29 10.12
N ILE A 215 -0.86 7.34 10.80
CA ILE A 215 0.08 8.47 10.66
C ILE A 215 0.78 8.44 9.30
N GLY A 216 1.29 7.29 8.88
CA GLY A 216 1.99 7.09 7.63
C GLY A 216 1.08 7.34 6.43
N THR A 217 -0.10 6.69 6.39
CA THR A 217 -1.09 6.90 5.33
C THR A 217 -1.52 8.37 5.23
N SER A 218 -1.73 9.02 6.37
CA SER A 218 -2.10 10.43 6.49
C SER A 218 -1.03 11.35 5.91
N ILE A 219 0.22 11.27 6.38
CA ILE A 219 1.30 12.15 5.93
C ILE A 219 1.61 11.90 4.46
N LEU A 220 1.74 10.64 4.06
CA LEU A 220 2.11 10.26 2.69
C LEU A 220 1.00 10.61 1.70
N LEU A 221 -0.27 10.53 2.09
CA LEU A 221 -1.39 10.95 1.23
C LEU A 221 -1.37 12.46 0.99
N SER A 222 -1.13 13.26 2.04
CA SER A 222 -0.98 14.71 1.89
C SER A 222 0.19 15.06 0.99
N ALA A 223 1.36 14.47 1.24
CA ALA A 223 2.56 14.70 0.42
C ALA A 223 2.34 14.29 -1.04
N PHE A 224 1.61 13.19 -1.29
CA PHE A 224 1.30 12.74 -2.64
C PHE A 224 0.36 13.72 -3.37
N ILE A 225 -0.64 14.27 -2.68
CA ILE A 225 -1.59 15.25 -3.26
C ILE A 225 -0.91 16.60 -3.49
N GLU A 226 -0.14 17.10 -2.52
CA GLU A 226 0.66 18.32 -2.66
C GLU A 226 1.61 18.21 -3.85
N PHE A 227 2.26 17.05 -4.00
CA PHE A 227 3.10 16.78 -5.15
C PHE A 227 2.33 16.79 -6.48
N ALA A 228 1.20 16.07 -6.54
CA ALA A 228 0.37 16.00 -7.74
C ALA A 228 -0.06 17.41 -8.18
N ASP A 229 -0.51 18.24 -7.24
CA ASP A 229 -0.89 19.63 -7.51
C ASP A 229 0.32 20.52 -7.81
N GLY A 230 1.48 20.27 -7.21
CA GLY A 230 2.74 20.99 -7.45
C GLY A 230 3.19 20.94 -8.93
N ILE A 231 2.97 19.81 -9.61
CA ILE A 231 3.19 19.68 -11.06
C ILE A 231 2.25 20.60 -11.85
N PHE A 232 0.97 20.70 -11.44
CA PHE A 232 -0.07 21.39 -12.22
C PHE A 232 -0.27 22.87 -11.88
N TYR A 233 0.10 23.32 -10.69
CA TYR A 233 -0.28 24.64 -10.18
C TYR A 233 0.87 25.54 -9.73
N SER A 234 2.02 25.00 -9.32
CA SER A 234 3.11 25.87 -8.86
C SER A 234 3.76 26.61 -10.03
N ASN A 235 3.78 27.94 -9.96
CA ASN A 235 4.36 28.78 -11.02
C ASN A 235 5.87 28.53 -11.17
N GLU A 236 6.56 28.22 -10.07
CA GLU A 236 7.99 27.90 -10.09
C GLU A 236 8.31 26.59 -10.82
N ILE A 237 7.52 25.53 -10.61
CA ILE A 237 7.72 24.27 -11.34
C ILE A 237 7.31 24.47 -12.80
N LYS A 238 6.24 25.22 -13.09
CA LYS A 238 5.86 25.55 -14.47
C LYS A 238 6.96 26.29 -15.23
N GLU A 239 7.62 27.26 -14.60
CA GLU A 239 8.73 27.98 -15.22
C GLU A 239 9.95 27.10 -15.43
N LYS A 240 10.31 26.25 -14.45
CA LYS A 240 11.41 25.29 -14.61
C LYS A 240 11.11 24.19 -15.62
N VAL A 241 9.86 23.77 -15.75
CA VAL A 241 9.39 22.79 -16.75
C VAL A 241 9.48 23.34 -18.17
N LYS A 242 9.33 24.65 -18.39
CA LYS A 242 9.54 25.26 -19.72
C LYS A 242 10.98 25.12 -20.23
N ILE A 243 11.95 25.03 -19.33
CA ILE A 243 13.39 24.87 -19.66
C ILE A 243 13.69 23.41 -20.04
N ILE A 244 12.85 22.47 -19.62
CA ILE A 244 13.09 21.04 -19.81
C ILE A 244 12.63 20.61 -21.21
N PRO A 245 13.43 19.80 -21.95
CA PRO A 245 13.00 19.29 -23.25
C PRO A 245 11.68 18.52 -23.15
N LYS A 246 10.73 18.84 -24.02
CA LYS A 246 9.36 18.30 -23.98
C LYS A 246 9.29 16.77 -23.96
N GLY A 247 10.26 16.08 -24.60
CA GLY A 247 10.33 14.62 -24.61
C GLY A 247 10.40 14.00 -23.21
N TRP A 248 11.14 14.62 -22.28
CA TRP A 248 11.26 14.13 -20.90
C TRP A 248 10.00 14.37 -20.08
N VAL A 249 9.27 15.45 -20.36
CA VAL A 249 7.97 15.73 -19.75
C VAL A 249 6.96 14.65 -20.18
N PHE A 250 6.89 14.35 -21.48
CA PHE A 250 6.04 13.25 -21.98
C PHE A 250 6.44 11.90 -21.37
N PHE A 251 7.73 11.59 -21.31
CA PHE A 251 8.22 10.36 -20.69
C PHE A 251 7.74 10.21 -19.23
N SER A 252 7.87 11.26 -18.42
CA SER A 252 7.43 11.24 -17.01
C SER A 252 5.92 11.04 -16.88
N ILE A 253 5.12 11.72 -17.72
CA ILE A 253 3.65 11.53 -17.75
C ILE A 253 3.30 10.09 -18.14
N PHE A 254 3.88 9.57 -19.23
CA PHE A 254 3.63 8.21 -19.69
C PHE A 254 4.04 7.17 -18.65
N PHE A 255 5.15 7.39 -17.94
CA PHE A 255 5.59 6.53 -16.84
C PHE A 255 4.54 6.44 -15.73
N TRP A 256 4.00 7.58 -15.27
CA TRP A 256 2.97 7.60 -14.23
C TRP A 256 1.63 7.02 -14.71
N VAL A 257 1.23 7.33 -15.94
CA VAL A 257 0.04 6.74 -16.56
C VAL A 257 0.18 5.22 -16.63
N PHE A 258 1.34 4.73 -17.06
CA PHE A 258 1.62 3.29 -17.10
C PHE A 258 1.57 2.65 -15.71
N ILE A 259 2.17 3.26 -14.68
CA ILE A 259 2.12 2.76 -13.30
C ILE A 259 0.69 2.70 -12.76
N MET A 260 -0.07 3.78 -12.93
CA MET A 260 -1.45 3.84 -12.45
C MET A 260 -2.32 2.82 -13.17
N LEU A 261 -2.21 2.72 -14.49
CA LEU A 261 -2.90 1.69 -15.27
C LEU A 261 -2.50 0.30 -14.80
N LEU A 262 -1.22 0.03 -14.59
CA LEU A 262 -0.74 -1.26 -14.11
C LEU A 262 -1.37 -1.59 -12.76
N LEU A 263 -1.42 -0.65 -11.81
CA LEU A 263 -2.06 -0.86 -10.50
C LEU A 263 -3.57 -1.08 -10.58
N PHE A 264 -4.29 -0.31 -11.39
CA PHE A 264 -5.74 -0.46 -11.55
C PHE A 264 -6.12 -1.74 -12.31
N LEU A 265 -5.30 -2.13 -13.27
CA LEU A 265 -5.51 -3.32 -14.09
C LEU A 265 -5.00 -4.60 -13.41
N PHE A 266 -4.03 -4.49 -12.50
CA PHE A 266 -3.42 -5.63 -11.82
C PHE A 266 -4.47 -6.58 -11.21
N PRO A 267 -5.51 -6.12 -10.48
CA PRO A 267 -6.57 -6.99 -9.96
C PRO A 267 -7.25 -7.87 -11.02
N PHE A 268 -7.39 -7.38 -12.25
CA PHE A 268 -8.04 -8.11 -13.35
C PHE A 268 -7.13 -9.15 -14.00
N PHE A 269 -5.80 -8.95 -13.93
CA PHE A 269 -4.81 -9.84 -14.51
C PHE A 269 -4.11 -10.73 -13.49
N THR A 270 -4.53 -10.69 -12.22
CA THR A 270 -3.96 -11.51 -11.13
C THR A 270 -3.89 -12.99 -11.46
N GLN A 271 -4.94 -13.62 -12.00
CA GLN A 271 -4.92 -15.05 -12.35
C GLN A 271 -3.92 -15.38 -13.46
N THR A 272 -3.80 -14.51 -14.45
CA THR A 272 -2.78 -14.62 -15.52
C THR A 272 -1.38 -14.35 -14.99
N PHE A 273 -1.23 -13.39 -14.09
CA PHE A 273 0.05 -13.05 -13.46
C PHE A 273 0.52 -14.18 -12.53
N GLU A 274 -0.35 -14.74 -11.71
CA GLU A 274 -0.10 -15.94 -10.90
C GLU A 274 0.34 -17.11 -11.79
N LYS A 275 -0.34 -17.34 -12.92
CA LYS A 275 -0.03 -18.44 -13.83
C LYS A 275 1.34 -18.29 -14.54
N TYR A 276 1.68 -17.09 -14.98
CA TYR A 276 2.83 -16.84 -15.89
C TYR A 276 4.03 -16.18 -15.22
N CYS A 277 3.83 -15.33 -14.22
CA CYS A 277 4.88 -14.53 -13.60
C CYS A 277 5.27 -15.07 -12.22
N ALA A 278 4.28 -15.59 -11.48
CA ALA A 278 4.42 -15.95 -10.09
C ALA A 278 4.74 -17.45 -9.91
N TYR A 279 5.53 -17.81 -8.89
CA TYR A 279 5.73 -19.22 -8.50
C TYR A 279 4.53 -19.74 -7.68
N ASP A 280 4.24 -21.03 -7.76
CA ASP A 280 3.12 -21.64 -7.03
C ASP A 280 3.28 -21.50 -5.48
N ASP A 281 4.49 -21.21 -4.98
CA ASP A 281 4.84 -21.02 -3.56
C ASP A 281 4.90 -19.54 -3.15
N HIS A 282 3.94 -18.71 -3.56
CA HIS A 282 4.05 -17.24 -3.42
C HIS A 282 3.80 -16.64 -2.04
N PHE A 283 3.62 -17.47 -1.02
CA PHE A 283 3.50 -16.96 0.33
C PHE A 283 4.73 -17.38 1.10
N VAL A 284 5.50 -16.38 1.56
CA VAL A 284 6.39 -16.56 2.69
C VAL A 284 5.48 -16.96 3.84
N ASP A 285 5.28 -18.27 3.99
CA ASP A 285 4.53 -18.80 5.09
C ASP A 285 5.40 -18.59 6.32
N PHE A 286 5.13 -17.50 7.04
CA PHE A 286 5.81 -17.18 8.28
C PHE A 286 5.61 -18.29 9.31
N SER A 287 4.74 -19.28 9.07
CA SER A 287 4.64 -20.51 9.87
C SER A 287 5.87 -21.42 9.76
N ILE A 288 6.63 -21.34 8.66
CA ILE A 288 7.81 -22.17 8.36
C ILE A 288 9.08 -21.62 9.05
N LEU A 289 9.06 -20.37 9.51
CA LEU A 289 10.14 -19.78 10.30
C LEU A 289 10.23 -20.43 11.69
N PRO A 290 11.42 -20.56 12.30
CA PRO A 290 11.75 -21.54 13.34
C PRO A 290 11.13 -21.29 14.74
N SER A 291 10.01 -20.57 14.84
CA SER A 291 9.27 -20.36 16.10
C SER A 291 7.79 -20.71 15.93
N LYS A 292 7.31 -21.60 16.81
CA LYS A 292 5.98 -22.26 16.79
C LYS A 292 4.82 -21.31 16.35
N PRO A 293 4.02 -21.67 15.34
CA PRO A 293 2.97 -20.80 14.81
C PRO A 293 1.80 -20.63 15.78
N LEU A 294 1.31 -19.39 15.92
CA LEU A 294 0.07 -19.05 16.62
C LEU A 294 -1.11 -19.15 15.62
N LYS A 295 -1.41 -20.37 15.17
CA LYS A 295 -2.48 -20.74 14.21
C LYS A 295 -2.30 -20.25 12.77
N GLU A 296 -2.92 -20.98 11.85
CA GLU A 296 -2.90 -20.78 10.40
C GLU A 296 -3.28 -19.34 10.02
N VAL A 297 -2.28 -18.60 9.52
CA VAL A 297 -2.47 -17.29 8.90
C VAL A 297 -3.02 -17.54 7.50
N GLN A 298 -4.28 -17.18 7.27
CA GLN A 298 -4.82 -17.16 5.92
C GLN A 298 -4.23 -15.94 5.20
N ASN A 299 -3.24 -16.21 4.35
CA ASN A 299 -2.55 -15.19 3.57
C ASN A 299 -3.53 -14.48 2.63
N PHE A 300 -3.59 -13.15 2.75
CA PHE A 300 -4.51 -12.33 1.97
C PHE A 300 -4.07 -12.25 0.52
N ASN A 301 -4.99 -12.60 -0.38
CA ASN A 301 -4.91 -12.26 -1.79
C ASN A 301 -5.78 -11.01 -2.00
N ILE A 302 -5.28 -9.94 -2.63
CA ILE A 302 -6.09 -8.78 -3.05
C ILE A 302 -7.34 -9.23 -3.85
N LEU A 303 -7.25 -10.39 -4.52
CA LEU A 303 -8.38 -11.06 -5.15
C LEU A 303 -9.50 -11.47 -4.19
N SER A 304 -9.23 -11.88 -2.95
CA SER A 304 -10.27 -12.34 -2.01
C SER A 304 -11.24 -11.21 -1.64
N TYR A 305 -10.70 -9.99 -1.49
CA TYR A 305 -11.48 -8.78 -1.24
C TYR A 305 -12.44 -8.46 -2.40
N PHE A 306 -11.98 -8.56 -3.65
CA PHE A 306 -12.84 -8.39 -4.83
C PHE A 306 -13.74 -9.61 -5.13
N TYR A 307 -13.31 -10.82 -4.78
CA TYR A 307 -14.11 -12.05 -4.90
C TYR A 307 -15.30 -12.04 -3.94
N GLU A 308 -15.17 -11.45 -2.75
CA GLU A 308 -16.30 -11.26 -1.83
C GLU A 308 -17.40 -10.37 -2.44
N PHE A 309 -17.03 -9.25 -3.08
CA PHE A 309 -18.00 -8.42 -3.82
C PHE A 309 -18.71 -9.19 -4.95
N LYS A 310 -17.99 -10.07 -5.66
CA LYS A 310 -18.55 -10.91 -6.74
C LYS A 310 -19.41 -12.06 -6.22
N ASN A 311 -19.08 -12.64 -5.05
CA ASN A 311 -19.79 -13.77 -4.45
C ASN A 311 -21.04 -13.37 -3.65
N ILE A 312 -21.15 -12.13 -3.18
CA ILE A 312 -22.41 -11.61 -2.60
C ILE A 312 -23.56 -11.68 -3.63
N ARG A 313 -23.26 -11.37 -4.91
CA ARG A 313 -24.23 -11.53 -6.02
C ARG A 313 -24.60 -12.99 -6.31
N LYS A 314 -23.64 -13.93 -6.21
CA LYS A 314 -23.90 -15.37 -6.41
C LYS A 314 -24.68 -16.00 -5.25
N ARG A 315 -24.43 -15.61 -3.99
CA ARG A 315 -25.20 -16.08 -2.82
C ARG A 315 -26.65 -15.61 -2.85
N ARG A 316 -26.93 -14.38 -3.34
CA ARG A 316 -28.31 -13.90 -3.57
C ARG A 316 -29.05 -14.71 -4.64
N LYS A 317 -28.39 -15.13 -5.73
CA LYS A 317 -28.98 -16.00 -6.76
C LYS A 317 -29.20 -17.47 -6.32
N LYS A 318 -28.35 -17.99 -5.42
CA LYS A 318 -28.56 -19.34 -4.85
C LYS A 318 -29.69 -19.41 -3.83
N LYS A 319 -29.94 -18.33 -3.06
CA LYS A 319 -31.11 -18.26 -2.14
C LYS A 319 -32.44 -18.16 -2.89
N THR A 320 -32.50 -17.51 -4.05
CA THR A 320 -33.71 -17.43 -4.87
C THR A 320 -34.02 -18.72 -5.64
N LYS A 321 -33.02 -19.54 -5.98
CA LYS A 321 -33.23 -20.85 -6.64
C LYS A 321 -33.63 -21.98 -5.70
N LYS A 322 -33.56 -21.81 -4.37
CA LYS A 322 -33.93 -22.84 -3.38
C LYS A 322 -35.37 -22.74 -2.87
N ILE A 323 -36.19 -21.85 -3.44
CA ILE A 323 -37.63 -21.79 -3.21
C ILE A 323 -38.33 -22.13 -4.52
N ARG A 324 -38.24 -23.38 -4.93
CA ARG A 324 -39.30 -24.06 -5.68
C ARG A 324 -39.64 -25.28 -4.84
N VAL A 325 -40.76 -25.13 -4.13
CA VAL A 325 -41.47 -26.22 -3.47
C VAL A 325 -42.23 -26.90 -4.59
N ASP A 326 -41.85 -28.16 -4.87
CA ASP A 326 -42.79 -29.15 -5.36
C ASP A 326 -43.02 -30.13 -4.21
#